data_AF-S7V900-F1
#
_entry.id   AF-S7V900-F1
#
_cell.length_a   1.000
_cell.length_b   1.000
_cell.length_c   1.000
_cell.angle_alpha   90.00
_cell.angle_beta   90.00
_cell.angle_gamma   90.00
#
_symmetry.space_group_name_H-M   'P 1'
#
loop_
_entity.id
_entity.type
_entity.pdbx_description
1 polymer ?
#
loop_
_entity_poly.entity_id
_entity_poly.type
_entity_poly.pdbx_seq_one_letter_code
_entity_poly.pdbx_strand_id
1 'polypeptide(L)'
;MNEITLYGADWCPDCRRAKAFLIENNVDYTFIDVDLDEAATKKVEAINKGKRIIPTLIINGKSYTNPDNAALSSILGINEQGRVILYGADWCPDCIKSKSFLVDNKINFQYINIDENEWAIPIIEKINSGKRKIPTILINEDILVEPENEALRIALKLDEEKITKVFDSIIIGAGAAGLTTSIYAQRDRFSTLILEKKRLVEMPF
;
A
#
# COMPACT_ATOMS: atom_id res chain seq x y z
N MET A 1 0.36 -12.04 10.62
CA MET A 1 -0.17 -12.53 9.33
C MET A 1 -1.60 -12.02 9.22
N ASN A 2 -2.05 -11.57 8.04
CA ASN A 2 -3.48 -11.35 7.88
C ASN A 2 -4.19 -12.70 7.83
N GLU A 3 -5.28 -12.83 8.55
CA GLU A 3 -6.17 -13.97 8.37
C GLU A 3 -7.17 -13.60 7.26
N ILE A 4 -6.95 -14.16 6.06
CA ILE A 4 -7.80 -13.92 4.89
C ILE A 4 -8.46 -15.23 4.49
N THR A 5 -9.80 -15.23 4.48
CA THR A 5 -10.58 -16.31 3.90
C THR A 5 -11.37 -15.79 2.71
N LEU A 6 -11.18 -16.39 1.54
CA LEU A 6 -11.92 -16.08 0.31
C LEU A 6 -12.94 -17.18 0.05
N TYR A 7 -14.21 -16.82 0.17
CA TYR A 7 -15.34 -17.66 -0.23
C TYR A 7 -15.68 -17.37 -1.70
N GLY A 8 -15.67 -18.40 -2.53
CA GLY A 8 -15.91 -18.24 -3.96
C GLY A 8 -16.13 -19.56 -4.68
N ALA A 9 -16.12 -19.51 -6.00
CA ALA A 9 -16.23 -20.69 -6.87
C ALA A 9 -15.30 -20.53 -8.07
N ASP A 10 -14.75 -21.63 -8.59
CA ASP A 10 -13.73 -21.57 -9.65
C ASP A 10 -14.26 -21.05 -11.00
N TRP A 11 -15.55 -21.24 -11.27
CA TRP A 11 -16.20 -20.72 -12.48
C TRP A 11 -16.44 -19.20 -12.42
N CYS A 12 -16.44 -18.58 -11.24
CA CYS A 12 -16.76 -17.17 -11.08
C CYS A 12 -15.59 -16.26 -11.53
N PRO A 13 -15.79 -15.37 -12.53
CA PRO A 13 -14.74 -14.47 -12.99
C PRO A 13 -14.19 -13.54 -11.90
N ASP A 14 -15.05 -13.00 -11.05
CA ASP A 14 -14.63 -12.12 -9.94
C ASP A 14 -13.83 -12.86 -8.88
N CYS A 15 -14.15 -14.13 -8.61
CA CYS A 15 -13.36 -14.97 -7.71
C CYS A 15 -11.96 -15.20 -8.29
N ARG A 16 -11.84 -15.52 -9.58
CA ARG A 16 -10.54 -15.69 -10.24
C ARG A 16 -9.74 -14.38 -10.23
N ARG A 17 -10.37 -13.23 -10.49
CA ARG A 17 -9.75 -11.90 -10.39
C ARG A 17 -9.20 -11.66 -8.99
N ALA A 18 -10.00 -11.87 -7.94
CA ALA A 18 -9.58 -11.66 -6.57
C ALA A 18 -8.44 -12.60 -6.15
N LYS A 19 -8.50 -13.89 -6.55
CA LYS A 19 -7.39 -14.85 -6.36
C LYS A 19 -6.10 -14.36 -7.02
N ALA A 20 -6.17 -13.99 -8.30
CA ALA A 20 -5.02 -13.48 -9.03
C ALA A 20 -4.41 -12.24 -8.36
N PHE A 21 -5.25 -11.29 -7.96
CA PHE A 21 -4.80 -10.10 -7.24
C PHE A 21 -4.05 -10.43 -5.94
N LEU A 22 -4.57 -11.36 -5.12
CA LEU A 22 -3.90 -11.77 -3.88
C LEU A 22 -2.57 -12.47 -4.15
N ILE A 23 -2.51 -13.34 -5.16
CA ILE A 23 -1.29 -14.06 -5.58
C ILE A 23 -0.23 -13.07 -6.09
N GLU A 24 -0.60 -12.15 -6.98
CA GLU A 24 0.31 -11.15 -7.56
C GLU A 24 0.93 -10.23 -6.51
N ASN A 25 0.23 -10.02 -5.39
CA ASN A 25 0.69 -9.18 -4.29
C ASN A 25 1.29 -9.98 -3.12
N ASN A 26 1.59 -11.28 -3.31
CA ASN A 26 2.13 -12.17 -2.29
C ASN A 26 1.33 -12.16 -0.97
N VAL A 27 0.00 -12.17 -1.08
CA VAL A 27 -0.91 -12.19 0.06
C VAL A 27 -1.47 -13.60 0.23
N ASP A 28 -1.10 -14.24 1.34
CA ASP A 28 -1.64 -15.55 1.71
C ASP A 28 -3.14 -15.48 2.02
N TYR A 29 -3.88 -16.48 1.56
CA TYR A 29 -5.31 -16.63 1.83
C TYR A 29 -5.75 -18.09 1.83
N THR A 30 -6.80 -18.37 2.58
CA THR A 30 -7.52 -19.65 2.54
C THR A 30 -8.68 -19.53 1.57
N PHE A 31 -8.73 -20.41 0.57
CA PHE A 31 -9.88 -20.51 -0.34
C PHE A 31 -10.88 -21.54 0.17
N ILE A 32 -12.16 -21.18 0.17
CA ILE A 32 -13.26 -22.11 0.47
C ILE A 32 -14.24 -22.06 -0.70
N ASP A 33 -14.41 -23.20 -1.37
CA ASP A 33 -15.34 -23.33 -2.49
C ASP A 33 -16.78 -23.48 -1.97
N VAL A 34 -17.62 -22.50 -2.31
CA VAL A 34 -19.02 -22.49 -1.89
C VAL A 34 -19.88 -23.52 -2.60
N ASP A 35 -19.46 -24.07 -3.76
CA ASP A 35 -20.20 -25.12 -4.46
C ASP A 35 -19.99 -26.50 -3.83
N LEU A 36 -18.87 -26.68 -3.11
CA LEU A 36 -18.50 -27.95 -2.47
C LEU A 36 -18.80 -27.96 -0.96
N ASP A 37 -19.02 -26.79 -0.35
CA ASP A 37 -19.26 -26.62 1.08
C ASP A 37 -20.58 -25.88 1.35
N GLU A 38 -21.56 -26.64 1.87
CA GLU A 38 -22.88 -26.10 2.25
C GLU A 38 -22.78 -25.10 3.41
N ALA A 39 -21.85 -25.31 4.36
CA ALA A 39 -21.63 -24.39 5.47
C ALA A 39 -21.02 -23.07 4.97
N ALA A 40 -20.13 -23.13 3.97
CA ALA A 40 -19.60 -21.95 3.30
C ALA A 40 -20.70 -21.14 2.59
N THR A 41 -21.61 -21.81 1.87
CA THR A 41 -22.76 -21.13 1.24
C THR A 41 -23.64 -20.44 2.30
N LYS A 42 -24.00 -21.12 3.39
CA LYS A 42 -24.80 -20.52 4.48
C LYS A 42 -24.10 -19.31 5.11
N LYS A 43 -22.78 -19.37 5.26
CA LYS A 43 -21.99 -18.26 5.80
C LYS A 43 -21.99 -17.05 4.87
N VAL A 44 -21.81 -17.26 3.56
CA VAL A 44 -21.88 -16.19 2.56
C VAL A 44 -23.28 -15.57 2.53
N GLU A 45 -24.34 -16.38 2.57
CA GLU A 45 -25.72 -15.88 2.60
C GLU A 45 -26.00 -15.08 3.87
N ALA A 46 -25.55 -15.56 5.03
CA ALA A 46 -25.73 -14.85 6.31
C ALA A 46 -25.07 -13.46 6.27
N ILE A 47 -23.85 -13.35 5.73
CA ILE A 47 -23.15 -12.07 5.57
C ILE A 47 -23.91 -11.14 4.62
N ASN A 48 -24.51 -11.70 3.57
CA ASN A 48 -25.08 -10.95 2.45
C ASN A 48 -26.62 -10.88 2.47
N LYS A 49 -27.22 -10.93 3.66
CA LYS A 49 -28.69 -10.80 3.86
C LYS A 49 -29.50 -11.83 3.03
N GLY A 50 -29.07 -13.07 3.06
CA GLY A 50 -29.70 -14.21 2.35
C GLY A 50 -29.28 -14.36 0.88
N LYS A 51 -28.33 -13.56 0.38
CA LYS A 51 -27.87 -13.65 -1.01
C LYS A 51 -26.52 -14.35 -1.11
N ARG A 52 -26.35 -15.24 -2.08
CA ARG A 52 -25.07 -15.87 -2.38
C ARG A 52 -24.19 -14.96 -3.25
N ILE A 53 -23.55 -13.95 -2.65
CA ILE A 53 -22.66 -13.02 -3.37
C ILE A 53 -21.21 -13.49 -3.23
N ILE A 54 -20.55 -13.76 -4.36
CA ILE A 54 -19.15 -14.19 -4.41
C ILE A 54 -18.35 -13.29 -5.37
N PRO A 55 -17.05 -13.06 -5.11
CA PRO A 55 -16.30 -13.48 -3.92
C PRO A 55 -16.73 -12.73 -2.66
N THR A 56 -16.81 -13.43 -1.53
CA THR A 56 -16.92 -12.79 -0.20
C THR A 56 -15.62 -13.06 0.55
N LEU A 57 -14.92 -12.00 0.97
CA LEU A 57 -13.67 -12.12 1.72
C LEU A 57 -13.92 -11.79 3.18
N ILE A 58 -13.28 -12.54 4.07
CA ILE A 58 -13.16 -12.19 5.50
C ILE A 58 -11.69 -11.88 5.73
N ILE A 59 -11.39 -10.64 6.14
CA ILE A 59 -10.04 -10.16 6.41
C ILE A 59 -10.01 -9.70 7.85
N ASN A 60 -9.22 -10.38 8.69
CA ASN A 60 -9.11 -10.10 10.13
C ASN A 60 -10.48 -9.97 10.82
N GLY A 61 -11.38 -10.91 10.54
CA GLY A 61 -12.74 -10.95 11.11
C GLY A 61 -13.77 -10.03 10.44
N LYS A 62 -13.36 -9.08 9.60
CA LYS A 62 -14.27 -8.18 8.87
C LYS A 62 -14.63 -8.74 7.49
N SER A 63 -15.91 -8.73 7.14
CA SER A 63 -16.40 -9.22 5.85
C SER A 63 -16.46 -8.13 4.78
N TYR A 64 -16.14 -8.53 3.56
CA TYR A 64 -16.12 -7.69 2.36
C TYR A 64 -16.78 -8.44 1.19
N THR A 65 -17.85 -7.87 0.66
CA THR A 65 -18.67 -8.48 -0.39
C THR A 65 -18.26 -7.98 -1.77
N ASN A 66 -17.84 -8.88 -2.64
CA ASN A 66 -17.35 -8.65 -4.01
C ASN A 66 -16.46 -7.39 -4.15
N PRO A 67 -15.36 -7.25 -3.39
CA PRO A 67 -14.47 -6.10 -3.54
C PRO A 67 -13.72 -6.16 -4.87
N ASP A 68 -13.66 -5.04 -5.58
CA ASP A 68 -12.80 -4.88 -6.74
C ASP A 68 -11.31 -4.75 -6.34
N ASN A 69 -10.41 -4.66 -7.33
CA ASN A 69 -8.97 -4.59 -7.04
C ASN A 69 -8.61 -3.29 -6.30
N ALA A 70 -9.30 -2.18 -6.56
CA ALA A 70 -9.05 -0.91 -5.89
C ALA A 70 -9.44 -0.99 -4.40
N ALA A 71 -10.58 -1.60 -4.10
CA ALA A 71 -11.01 -1.89 -2.73
C ALA A 71 -10.04 -2.83 -2.03
N LEU A 72 -9.60 -3.91 -2.68
CA LEU A 72 -8.60 -4.83 -2.12
C LEU A 72 -7.27 -4.13 -1.82
N SER A 73 -6.78 -3.29 -2.75
CA SER A 73 -5.58 -2.48 -2.51
C SER A 73 -5.75 -1.57 -1.31
N SER A 74 -6.89 -0.88 -1.19
CA SER A 74 -7.20 0.00 -0.07
C SER A 74 -7.22 -0.75 1.26
N ILE A 75 -7.91 -1.90 1.32
CA ILE A 75 -8.08 -2.70 2.54
C ILE A 75 -6.74 -3.31 3.01
N LEU A 76 -5.93 -3.80 2.08
CA LEU A 76 -4.67 -4.48 2.38
C LEU A 76 -3.47 -3.52 2.46
N GLY A 77 -3.70 -2.24 2.16
CA GLY A 77 -2.68 -1.19 2.18
C GLY A 77 -1.66 -1.31 1.05
N ILE A 78 -2.06 -1.82 -0.11
CA ILE A 78 -1.17 -2.06 -1.25
C ILE A 78 -1.07 -0.79 -2.10
N ASN A 79 0.16 -0.36 -2.37
CA ASN A 79 0.51 0.79 -3.22
C ASN A 79 1.68 0.43 -4.15
N GLU A 80 1.98 1.31 -5.10
CA GLU A 80 3.17 1.17 -5.96
C GLU A 80 4.48 1.23 -5.18
N GLN A 81 4.50 1.95 -4.06
CA GLN A 81 5.65 2.10 -3.17
C GLN A 81 5.82 0.90 -2.25
N GLY A 82 4.77 0.09 -2.08
CA GLY A 82 4.75 -1.04 -1.17
C GLY A 82 3.48 -1.15 -0.36
N ARG A 83 3.53 -2.09 0.59
CA ARG A 83 2.43 -2.35 1.51
C ARG A 83 2.57 -1.54 2.79
N VAL A 84 1.55 -0.76 3.12
CA VAL A 84 1.50 0.11 4.29
C VAL A 84 0.52 -0.44 5.33
N ILE A 85 1.01 -0.69 6.53
CA ILE A 85 0.22 -1.16 7.67
C ILE A 85 0.39 -0.18 8.82
N LEU A 86 -0.72 0.37 9.34
CA LEU A 86 -0.72 1.30 10.46
C LEU A 86 -1.34 0.64 11.69
N TYR A 87 -0.49 0.34 12.68
CA TYR A 87 -0.93 -0.07 14.00
C TYR A 87 -1.19 1.17 14.86
N GLY A 88 -2.39 1.27 15.41
CA GLY A 88 -2.77 2.42 16.21
C GLY A 88 -4.01 2.18 17.07
N ALA A 89 -4.50 3.25 17.66
CA ALA A 89 -5.74 3.26 18.41
C ALA A 89 -6.52 4.54 18.10
N ASP A 90 -7.86 4.46 18.09
CA ASP A 90 -8.72 5.57 17.66
C ASP A 90 -8.67 6.78 18.60
N TRP A 91 -8.27 6.58 19.85
CA TRP A 91 -8.09 7.64 20.84
C TRP A 91 -6.72 8.33 20.76
N CYS A 92 -5.74 7.76 20.03
CA CYS A 92 -4.37 8.26 20.01
C CYS A 92 -4.22 9.44 19.03
N PRO A 93 -3.84 10.65 19.49
CA PRO A 93 -3.72 11.83 18.63
C PRO A 93 -2.71 11.65 17.48
N ASP A 94 -1.58 11.01 17.73
CA ASP A 94 -0.54 10.82 16.69
C ASP A 94 -0.93 9.74 15.67
N CYS A 95 -1.75 8.75 16.07
CA CYS A 95 -2.37 7.82 15.15
C CYS A 95 -3.34 8.55 14.20
N ILE A 96 -4.16 9.47 14.74
CA ILE A 96 -5.07 10.28 13.93
C ILE A 96 -4.28 11.14 12.94
N LYS A 97 -3.21 11.81 13.37
CA LYS A 97 -2.34 12.61 12.48
C LYS A 97 -1.74 11.77 11.34
N SER A 98 -1.17 10.62 11.68
CA SER A 98 -0.57 9.72 10.68
C SER A 98 -1.62 9.19 9.69
N LYS A 99 -2.82 8.85 10.19
CA LYS A 99 -3.95 8.43 9.36
C LYS A 99 -4.38 9.52 8.39
N SER A 100 -4.55 10.75 8.86
CA SER A 100 -4.89 11.90 8.00
C SER A 100 -3.82 12.13 6.95
N PHE A 101 -2.53 12.07 7.31
CA PHE A 101 -1.44 12.22 6.37
C PHE A 101 -1.50 11.20 5.22
N LEU A 102 -1.73 9.91 5.54
CA LEU A 102 -1.85 8.85 4.52
C LEU A 102 -3.07 9.07 3.61
N VAL A 103 -4.21 9.47 4.18
CA VAL A 103 -5.43 9.78 3.44
C VAL A 103 -5.23 10.97 2.49
N ASP A 104 -4.66 12.07 2.99
CA ASP A 104 -4.44 13.30 2.23
C ASP A 104 -3.50 13.08 1.03
N ASN A 105 -2.53 12.16 1.18
CA ASN A 105 -1.60 11.77 0.12
C ASN A 105 -2.09 10.58 -0.73
N LYS A 106 -3.34 10.15 -0.55
CA LYS A 106 -3.97 9.04 -1.32
C LYS A 106 -3.20 7.72 -1.22
N ILE A 107 -2.60 7.47 -0.07
CA ILE A 107 -1.90 6.22 0.20
C ILE A 107 -2.89 5.23 0.79
N ASN A 108 -2.98 4.04 0.19
CA ASN A 108 -3.71 2.92 0.76
C ASN A 108 -2.97 2.43 1.99
N PHE A 109 -3.68 2.19 3.10
CA PHE A 109 -3.08 1.61 4.29
C PHE A 109 -4.06 0.68 4.99
N GLN A 110 -3.54 -0.42 5.52
CA GLN A 110 -4.29 -1.30 6.40
C GLN A 110 -4.22 -0.76 7.83
N TYR A 111 -5.34 -0.30 8.37
CA TYR A 111 -5.42 0.11 9.77
C TYR A 111 -5.72 -1.09 10.68
N ILE A 112 -4.89 -1.29 11.69
CA ILE A 112 -5.08 -2.31 12.73
C ILE A 112 -5.22 -1.59 14.06
N ASN A 113 -6.44 -1.56 14.58
CA ASN A 113 -6.71 -1.02 15.92
C ASN A 113 -6.25 -2.05 16.96
N ILE A 114 -5.30 -1.66 17.81
CA ILE A 114 -4.70 -2.54 18.83
C ILE A 114 -5.66 -2.87 19.99
N ASP A 115 -6.70 -2.05 20.19
CA ASP A 115 -7.71 -2.27 21.22
C ASP A 115 -8.72 -3.35 20.79
N GLU A 116 -8.91 -3.52 19.47
CA GLU A 116 -9.81 -4.52 18.88
C GLU A 116 -9.08 -5.82 18.51
N ASN A 117 -7.76 -5.76 18.34
CA ASN A 117 -6.94 -6.84 17.80
C ASN A 117 -5.83 -7.22 18.78
N GLU A 118 -6.14 -8.07 19.76
CA GLU A 118 -5.16 -8.52 20.77
C GLU A 118 -3.91 -9.17 20.15
N TRP A 119 -4.06 -9.84 18.99
CA TRP A 119 -2.95 -10.45 18.25
C TRP A 119 -1.91 -9.44 17.75
N ALA A 120 -2.25 -8.14 17.68
CA ALA A 120 -1.34 -7.10 17.25
C ALA A 120 -0.35 -6.68 18.36
N ILE A 121 -0.71 -6.86 19.63
CA ILE A 121 0.09 -6.44 20.78
C ILE A 121 1.49 -7.09 20.78
N PRO A 122 1.64 -8.43 20.64
CA PRO A 122 2.95 -9.07 20.62
C PRO A 122 3.84 -8.60 19.46
N ILE A 123 3.24 -8.24 18.32
CA ILE A 123 3.98 -7.73 17.16
C ILE A 123 4.61 -6.37 17.49
N ILE A 124 3.80 -5.46 18.06
CA ILE A 124 4.25 -4.12 18.44
C ILE A 124 5.30 -4.18 19.55
N GLU A 125 5.08 -5.01 20.58
CA GLU A 125 6.04 -5.19 21.67
C GLU A 125 7.37 -5.74 21.15
N LYS A 126 7.35 -6.72 20.24
CA LYS A 126 8.58 -7.27 19.63
C LYS A 126 9.36 -6.20 18.86
N ILE A 127 8.67 -5.37 18.10
CA ILE A 127 9.29 -4.28 17.31
C ILE A 127 9.89 -3.23 18.24
N ASN A 128 9.18 -2.89 19.31
CA ASN A 128 9.49 -1.73 20.16
C ASN A 128 10.21 -2.11 21.46
N SER A 129 11.00 -3.19 21.46
CA SER A 129 11.77 -3.63 22.63
C SER A 129 10.92 -3.78 23.91
N GLY A 130 9.73 -4.38 23.76
CA GLY A 130 8.76 -4.62 24.83
C GLY A 130 7.79 -3.46 25.11
N LYS A 131 7.86 -2.36 24.37
CA LYS A 131 6.97 -1.19 24.56
C LYS A 131 5.79 -1.20 23.59
N ARG A 132 4.65 -0.63 24.00
CA ARG A 132 3.47 -0.45 23.14
C ARG A 132 3.45 0.96 22.54
N LYS A 133 4.43 1.26 21.69
CA LYS A 133 4.52 2.56 21.02
C LYS A 133 3.58 2.59 19.81
N ILE A 134 2.70 3.59 19.76
CA ILE A 134 1.78 3.82 18.65
C ILE A 134 1.78 5.31 18.28
N PRO A 135 1.63 5.68 16.99
CA PRO A 135 1.48 4.79 15.84
C PRO A 135 2.77 4.02 15.51
N THR A 136 2.65 2.74 15.18
CA THR A 136 3.74 1.97 14.55
C THR A 136 3.30 1.65 13.12
N ILE A 137 4.08 2.11 12.14
CA ILE A 137 3.75 2.01 10.71
C ILE A 137 4.80 1.14 10.04
N LEU A 138 4.35 0.13 9.32
CA LEU A 138 5.19 -0.74 8.50
C LEU A 138 5.01 -0.36 7.04
N ILE A 139 6.11 -0.12 6.34
CA ILE A 139 6.15 0.10 4.89
C ILE A 139 7.09 -0.96 4.31
N ASN A 140 6.54 -2.04 3.76
CA ASN A 140 7.30 -3.24 3.42
C ASN A 140 8.11 -3.77 4.63
N GLU A 141 9.44 -3.65 4.58
CA GLU A 141 10.36 -4.05 5.66
C GLU A 141 10.71 -2.88 6.60
N ASP A 142 10.41 -1.65 6.20
CA ASP A 142 10.71 -0.46 6.99
C ASP A 142 9.72 -0.30 8.14
N ILE A 143 10.26 -0.04 9.33
CA ILE A 143 9.49 0.15 10.56
C ILE A 143 9.65 1.60 11.02
N LEU A 144 8.53 2.30 11.11
CA LEU A 144 8.43 3.67 11.59
C LEU A 144 7.65 3.70 12.90
N VAL A 145 8.29 4.14 13.97
CA VAL A 145 7.70 4.18 15.31
C VAL A 145 7.49 5.64 15.71
N GLU A 146 6.23 5.99 15.99
CA GLU A 146 5.79 7.36 16.28
C GLU A 146 6.34 8.39 15.24
N PRO A 147 6.23 8.12 13.92
CA PRO A 147 6.86 9.00 12.93
C PRO A 147 6.17 10.36 12.82
N GLU A 148 6.97 11.37 12.53
CA GLU A 148 6.47 12.64 12.02
C GLU A 148 6.16 12.54 10.51
N ASN A 149 5.38 13.50 10.01
CA ASN A 149 4.99 13.56 8.59
C ASN A 149 6.20 13.59 7.63
N GLU A 150 7.32 14.19 8.04
CA GLU A 150 8.55 14.22 7.27
C GLU A 150 9.10 12.80 7.03
N ALA A 151 9.18 12.00 8.10
CA ALA A 151 9.65 10.62 8.01
C ALA A 151 8.72 9.76 7.13
N LEU A 152 7.41 9.96 7.25
CA LEU A 152 6.42 9.31 6.37
C LEU A 152 6.60 9.72 4.91
N ARG A 153 6.80 11.02 4.63
CA ARG A 153 7.00 11.51 3.26
C ARG A 153 8.21 10.89 2.59
N ILE A 154 9.33 10.81 3.32
CA ILE A 154 10.58 10.20 2.84
C ILE A 154 10.39 8.70 2.61
N ALA A 155 9.84 7.97 3.59
CA ALA A 155 9.68 6.53 3.49
C ALA A 155 8.71 6.11 2.36
N LEU A 156 7.67 6.91 2.13
CA LEU A 156 6.71 6.71 1.04
C LEU A 156 7.17 7.30 -0.29
N LYS A 157 8.37 7.91 -0.35
CA LYS A 157 8.95 8.47 -1.59
C LYS A 157 7.99 9.39 -2.34
N LEU A 158 7.20 10.20 -1.62
CA LEU A 158 6.14 11.02 -2.21
C LEU A 158 6.68 12.12 -3.14
N ASP A 159 7.95 12.48 -3.00
CA ASP A 159 8.63 13.50 -3.81
C ASP A 159 9.40 12.90 -5.02
N GLU A 160 9.38 11.57 -5.20
CA GLU A 160 10.07 10.91 -6.33
C GLU A 160 9.13 10.75 -7.53
N GLU A 161 9.29 11.59 -8.55
CA GLU A 161 8.65 11.35 -9.84
C GLU A 161 9.39 10.26 -10.62
N LYS A 162 8.73 9.12 -10.82
CA LYS A 162 9.23 8.09 -11.74
C LYS A 162 8.97 8.51 -13.18
N ILE A 163 10.02 8.91 -13.89
CA ILE A 163 9.95 9.11 -15.33
C ILE A 163 10.15 7.74 -16.00
N THR A 164 9.07 7.17 -16.54
CA THR A 164 9.09 5.87 -17.26
C THR A 164 9.28 6.02 -18.78
N LYS A 165 9.45 7.25 -19.26
CA LYS A 165 9.68 7.55 -20.67
C LYS A 165 11.06 7.06 -21.11
N VAL A 166 11.13 6.34 -22.22
CA VAL A 166 12.38 6.06 -22.92
C VAL A 166 12.81 7.32 -23.66
N PHE A 167 14.04 7.76 -23.40
CA PHE A 167 14.67 8.90 -24.07
C PHE A 167 15.70 8.41 -25.08
N ASP A 168 15.84 9.13 -26.18
CA ASP A 168 16.87 8.86 -27.20
C ASP A 168 18.28 9.20 -26.68
N SER A 169 18.38 10.15 -25.74
CA SER A 169 19.65 10.51 -25.08
C SER A 169 19.47 11.05 -23.66
N ILE A 170 20.52 10.92 -22.84
CA ILE A 170 20.60 11.45 -21.47
C ILE A 170 21.83 12.34 -21.37
N ILE A 171 21.66 13.54 -20.81
CA ILE A 171 22.73 14.50 -20.54
C ILE A 171 22.85 14.67 -19.01
N ILE A 172 24.06 14.48 -18.47
CA ILE A 172 24.35 14.65 -17.04
C ILE A 172 25.07 15.99 -16.84
N GLY A 173 24.41 16.92 -16.16
CA GLY A 173 24.83 18.30 -15.91
C GLY A 173 24.11 19.30 -16.82
N ALA A 174 23.48 20.33 -16.23
CA ALA A 174 22.80 21.43 -16.90
C ALA A 174 23.65 22.71 -16.93
N GLY A 175 24.98 22.56 -17.00
CA GLY A 175 25.91 23.66 -17.28
C GLY A 175 25.92 24.06 -18.75
N ALA A 176 26.82 24.97 -19.13
CA ALA A 176 26.92 25.47 -20.50
C ALA A 176 27.08 24.34 -21.54
N ALA A 177 27.88 23.32 -21.24
CA ALA A 177 28.07 22.17 -22.13
C ALA A 177 26.80 21.34 -22.30
N GLY A 178 26.10 21.02 -21.19
CA GLY A 178 24.90 20.21 -21.21
C GLY A 178 23.71 20.91 -21.88
N LEU A 179 23.49 22.20 -21.59
CA LEU A 179 22.44 22.99 -22.22
C LEU A 179 22.71 23.24 -23.71
N THR A 180 23.97 23.41 -24.10
CA THR A 180 24.31 23.52 -25.53
C THR A 180 24.01 22.20 -26.23
N THR A 181 24.41 21.08 -25.63
CA THR A 181 24.17 19.73 -26.19
C THR A 181 22.66 19.46 -26.32
N SER A 182 21.85 19.87 -25.34
CA SER A 182 20.40 19.64 -25.38
C SER A 182 19.69 20.43 -26.48
N ILE A 183 20.15 21.66 -26.79
CA ILE A 183 19.63 22.45 -27.91
C ILE A 183 19.85 21.71 -29.24
N TYR A 184 21.04 21.16 -29.47
CA TYR A 184 21.32 20.42 -30.70
C TYR A 184 20.56 19.09 -30.75
N ALA A 185 20.50 18.34 -29.63
CA ALA A 185 19.72 17.11 -29.56
C ALA A 185 18.22 17.34 -29.86
N GLN A 186 17.65 18.44 -29.37
CA GLN A 186 16.26 18.80 -29.64
C GLN A 186 16.02 19.24 -31.10
N ARG A 187 16.99 19.88 -31.75
CA ARG A 187 16.90 20.24 -33.19
C ARG A 187 16.79 19.00 -34.08
N ASP A 188 17.49 17.94 -33.70
CA ASP A 188 17.42 16.63 -34.36
C ASP A 188 16.22 15.79 -33.87
N ARG A 189 15.34 16.41 -33.07
CA ARG A 189 14.11 15.83 -32.51
C ARG A 189 14.34 14.63 -31.58
N PHE A 190 15.54 14.50 -31.01
CA PHE A 190 15.77 13.53 -29.95
C PHE A 190 15.00 13.93 -28.68
N SER A 191 14.26 12.97 -28.15
CA SER A 191 13.73 13.04 -26.80
C SER A 191 14.91 12.96 -25.82
N THR A 192 15.25 14.07 -25.19
CA THR A 192 16.46 14.20 -24.37
C THR A 192 16.10 14.51 -22.91
N LEU A 193 16.67 13.75 -21.98
CA LEU A 193 16.57 14.01 -20.54
C LEU A 193 17.85 14.69 -20.04
N ILE A 194 17.71 15.80 -19.31
CA ILE A 194 18.84 16.48 -18.65
C ILE A 194 18.72 16.26 -17.14
N LEU A 195 19.76 15.70 -16.52
CA LEU A 195 19.84 15.50 -15.08
C LEU A 195 20.87 16.46 -14.48
N GLU A 196 20.49 17.21 -13.45
CA GLU A 196 21.39 18.11 -12.72
C GLU A 196 21.24 17.89 -11.22
N LYS A 197 22.33 18.02 -10.48
CA LYS A 197 22.27 17.95 -9.02
C LYS A 197 21.47 19.13 -8.50
N LYS A 198 20.46 18.86 -7.65
CA LYS A 198 19.77 19.91 -6.89
C LYS A 198 20.83 20.69 -6.10
N ARG A 199 21.03 21.97 -6.43
CA ARG A 199 21.82 22.87 -5.57
C ARG A 199 20.98 23.15 -4.33
N LEU A 200 21.22 22.40 -3.26
CA LEU A 200 20.88 22.86 -1.92
C LEU A 200 21.80 24.05 -1.66
N VAL A 201 21.21 25.23 -1.53
CA VAL A 201 21.93 26.45 -1.22
C VAL A 201 22.34 26.38 0.25
N GLU A 202 23.50 25.77 0.53
CA GLU A 202 24.29 26.19 1.68
C GLU A 202 25.19 27.31 1.17
N MET A 203 24.89 28.54 1.57
CA MET A 203 25.84 29.65 1.45
C MET A 203 26.69 29.65 2.71
N PRO A 204 27.96 29.20 2.68
CA PRO A 204 28.89 29.59 3.71
C PRO A 204 29.33 31.02 3.40
N PHE A 205 28.81 31.98 4.16
CA PHE A 205 29.52 33.20 4.48
C PHE A 205 29.78 33.21 5.97
#